data_AF-A0A7K3MBS5-F1
#
_entry.id   AF-A0A7K3MBS5-F1
#
_cell.length_a   1.000
_cell.length_b   1.000
_cell.length_c   1.000
_cell.angle_alpha   90.00
_cell.angle_beta   90.00
_cell.angle_gamma   90.00
#
_symmetry.space_group_name_H-M   'P 1'
#
loop_
_entity.id
_entity.type
_entity.pdbx_description
1 polymer ?
#
loop_
_entity_poly.entity_id
_entity_poly.type
_entity_poly.pdbx_seq_one_letter_code
_entity_poly.pdbx_strand_id
1 'polypeptide(L)' 'MGKESKQSVSVFQVNPTVWAQALDLADGDGRRIEIRGEFDVVVHNEPLPPSKRMTYAAAE' A
#
# COMPACT_ATOMS: atom_id res chain seq x y z
N MET A 1 0.66 -31.47 14.57
CA MET A 1 1.79 -30.59 14.25
C MET A 1 1.39 -29.78 13.02
N GLY A 2 0.81 -28.59 13.25
CA GLY A 2 0.21 -27.77 12.19
C GLY A 2 1.30 -27.13 11.34
N LYS A 3 1.20 -27.27 10.02
CA LYS A 3 2.12 -26.70 9.04
C LYS A 3 2.14 -25.19 9.23
N GLU A 4 3.26 -24.64 9.70
CA GLU A 4 3.53 -23.20 9.61
C GLU A 4 3.60 -22.85 8.13
N SER A 5 2.50 -22.34 7.60
CA SER A 5 2.45 -21.72 6.28
C SER A 5 3.35 -20.50 6.33
N LYS A 6 4.58 -20.64 5.80
CA LYS A 6 5.49 -19.52 5.51
C LYS A 6 4.70 -18.46 4.75
N GLN A 7 4.25 -17.43 5.46
CA GLN A 7 3.61 -16.27 4.84
C GLN A 7 4.70 -15.57 4.04
N SER A 8 4.59 -15.59 2.72
CA SER A 8 5.47 -14.85 1.83
C SER A 8 5.21 -13.36 2.05
N VAL A 9 6.09 -12.70 2.80
CA VAL A 9 6.06 -11.25 2.97
C VAL A 9 6.73 -10.61 1.76
N SER A 10 6.00 -9.77 1.04
CA SER A 10 6.54 -8.93 -0.03
C SER A 10 6.69 -7.51 0.50
N VAL A 11 7.86 -6.92 0.31
CA VAL A 11 8.18 -5.55 0.72
C VAL A 11 8.30 -4.69 -0.53
N PHE A 12 7.63 -3.54 -0.53
CA PHE A 12 7.71 -2.54 -1.60
C PHE A 12 8.31 -1.26 -1.06
N GLN A 13 9.24 -0.68 -1.82
CA GLN A 13 9.79 0.63 -1.51
C GLN A 13 8.92 1.70 -2.18
N VAL A 14 8.42 2.62 -1.37
CA VAL A 14 7.69 3.81 -1.78
C VAL A 14 8.53 4.99 -1.34
N ASN A 15 8.48 6.10 -2.08
CA ASN A 15 9.16 7.31 -1.63
C ASN A 15 8.66 7.70 -0.22
N PRO A 16 9.56 7.85 0.77
CA PRO A 16 9.16 8.05 2.16
C PRO A 16 8.43 9.37 2.39
N THR A 17 8.71 10.40 1.59
CA THR A 17 8.03 11.71 1.69
C THR A 17 6.61 11.61 1.19
N VAL A 18 6.40 10.94 0.05
CA VAL A 18 5.07 10.69 -0.52
C VAL A 18 4.24 9.82 0.42
N TRP A 19 4.84 8.78 0.99
CA TRP A 19 4.19 7.92 1.96
C TRP A 19 3.78 8.67 3.24
N ALA A 20 4.65 9.53 3.78
CA ALA A 20 4.34 10.33 4.96
C ALA A 20 3.16 11.28 4.72
N GLN A 21 3.11 11.94 3.57
CA GLN A 21 2.00 12.82 3.20
C GLN A 21 0.69 12.04 3.02
N ALA A 22 0.73 10.87 2.37
CA ALA A 22 -0.45 10.04 2.19
C ALA A 22 -1.00 9.49 3.52
N LEU A 23 -0.11 9.14 4.47
CA LEU A 23 -0.52 8.72 5.81
C LEU A 23 -1.18 9.84 6.60
N ASP A 24 -0.65 11.07 6.52
CA ASP A 24 -1.23 12.23 7.18
C ASP A 24 -2.66 12.48 6.67
N LEU A 25 -2.84 12.46 5.35
CA LEU A 25 -4.16 12.58 4.69
C LEU A 25 -5.13 11.41 4.99
N ALA A 26 -4.60 10.25 5.37
CA ALA A 26 -5.37 9.06 5.71
C ALA A 26 -5.68 8.95 7.21
N ASP A 27 -5.36 9.98 8.02
CA ASP A 27 -5.46 9.96 9.48
C ASP A 27 -4.66 8.78 10.11
N GLY A 28 -3.56 8.40 9.46
CA GLY A 28 -2.73 7.25 9.84
C GLY A 28 -3.26 5.89 9.39
N ASP A 29 -4.45 5.79 8.76
CA ASP A 29 -4.98 4.50 8.29
C ASP A 29 -4.43 4.12 6.90
N GLY A 30 -3.29 3.43 6.90
CA GLY A 30 -2.65 2.94 5.67
C GLY A 30 -3.51 2.00 4.81
N ARG A 31 -4.65 1.48 5.30
CA ARG A 31 -5.58 0.67 4.49
C ARG A 31 -6.37 1.52 3.50
N ARG A 32 -6.41 2.83 3.69
CA ARG A 32 -7.03 3.81 2.79
C ARG A 32 -6.08 4.22 1.65
N ILE A 33 -4.82 3.78 1.69
CA ILE A 33 -3.81 4.16 0.70
C ILE A 33 -3.72 3.08 -0.39
N GLU A 34 -3.87 3.49 -1.64
CA GLU A 34 -3.57 2.71 -2.84
C GLU A 34 -2.19 3.11 -3.37
N ILE A 35 -1.31 2.13 -3.57
CA ILE A 35 0.02 2.34 -4.15
C ILE A 35 -0.03 2.00 -5.64
N ARG A 36 0.24 2.97 -6.51
CA ARG A 36 0.30 2.80 -7.97
C ARG A 36 1.72 2.81 -8.52
N GLY A 37 2.62 3.51 -7.84
CA GLY A 37 4.05 3.54 -8.14
C GLY A 37 4.85 4.15 -6.99
N GLU A 38 6.16 4.34 -7.19
CA GLU A 38 7.06 4.89 -6.16
C GLU A 38 6.66 6.32 -5.71
N PHE A 39 6.12 7.11 -6.64
CA PHE A 39 5.68 8.49 -6.42
C PHE A 39 4.17 8.72 -6.67
N ASP A 40 3.42 7.65 -6.96
CA ASP A 40 1.99 7.72 -7.26
C ASP A 40 1.20 6.91 -6.22
N VAL A 41 0.52 7.63 -5.33
CA VAL A 41 -0.32 7.08 -4.26
C VAL A 41 -1.66 7.80 -4.22
N VAL A 42 -2.73 7.07 -3.93
CA VAL A 42 -4.09 7.61 -3.82
C VAL A 42 -4.64 7.33 -2.43
N VAL A 43 -5.21 8.36 -1.79
CA VAL A 43 -5.85 8.25 -0.49
C VAL A 43 -7.37 8.21 -0.67
N HIS A 44 -8.01 7.18 -0.14
CA HIS A 44 -9.45 6.95 -0.21
C HIS A 44 -10.14 7.38 1.08
N ASN A 45 -11.45 7.63 1.03
CA ASN A 45 -12.22 7.94 2.24
C ASN A 45 -12.48 6.71 3.12
N GLU A 46 -12.58 5.54 2.51
CA GLU A 46 -12.81 4.27 3.20
C GLU A 46 -11.65 3.29 2.99
N PRO A 47 -11.42 2.34 3.93
CA PRO A 47 -10.39 1.33 3.78
C PRO A 47 -10.61 0.45 2.53
N LEU A 48 -9.56 0.26 1.76
CA LEU A 48 -9.58 -0.62 0.60
C LEU A 48 -9.46 -2.09 1.02
N PRO A 49 -10.09 -3.02 0.27
CA PRO A 49 -9.83 -4.44 0.42
C PRO A 49 -8.37 -4.75 0.01
N PRO A 50 -7.74 -5.79 0.57
CA PRO A 50 -6.32 -6.09 0.32
C PRO A 50 -5.94 -6.19 -1.16
N SER A 51 -6.84 -6.71 -2.00
CA SER A 51 -6.65 -6.87 -3.45
C SER A 51 -6.67 -5.57 -4.25
N LYS A 52 -7.04 -4.44 -3.63
CA LYS A 52 -7.16 -3.11 -4.27
C LYS A 52 -6.21 -2.07 -3.70
N ARG A 53 -5.40 -2.41 -2.69
CA ARG A 53 -4.41 -1.50 -2.11
C ARG A 53 -3.17 -1.30 -2.99
N MET A 54 -3.05 -2.08 -4.06
CA MET A 54 -1.91 -2.02 -4.95
C MET A 54 -2.34 -2.25 -6.40
N THR A 55 -1.97 -1.31 -7.28
CA THR A 55 -2.13 -1.42 -8.73
C THR A 55 -0.81 -1.04 -9.37
N TYR A 56 0.11 -2.00 -9.56
CA TYR A 56 1.38 -1.71 -10.22
C TYR A 56 1.18 -1.75 -11.73
N ALA A 57 1.00 -0.60 -12.37
CA ALA A 57 1.25 -0.47 -13.79
C ALA A 57 2.76 -0.31 -13.95
N ALA A 58 3.45 -1.33 -14.47
CA ALA A 58 4.81 -1.13 -14.94
C ALA A 58 4.74 -0.02 -16.00
N ALA A 59 5.47 1.07 -15.79
CA ALA A 59 5.64 2.09 -16.83
C ALA A 59 6.18 1.40 -18.09
N GLU A 60 5.44 1.48 -19.19
CA GLU A 60 5.90 1.07 -20.52
C GLU A 60 7.08 1.94 -20.99
#